data_AF-A0A1H0A3X1-F1
#
_entry.id   AF-A0A1H0A3X1-F1
#
_cell.length_a   1.000
_cell.length_b   1.000
_cell.length_c   1.000
_cell.angle_alpha   90.00
_cell.angle_beta   90.00
_cell.angle_gamma   90.00
#
_symmetry.space_group_name_H-M   'P 1'
#
loop_
_entity.id
_entity.type
_entity.pdbx_description
1 polymer ?
#
loop_
_entity_poly.entity_id
_entity_poly.type
_entity_poly.pdbx_seq_one_letter_code
_entity_poly.pdbx_strand_id
1 'polypeptide(L)'
;MYLGRHIEGRPADSGHGGHAGHGAGGRPADEPGGPVEFLVRVDDDDLHVMQNADGTWISVVNHYEKYRTPRAAARAAVRELHGASLVPVTV
;
A
#
# COMPACT_ATOMS: atom_id res chain seq x y z
N MET A 1 -5.08 13.59 6.93
CA MET A 1 -5.47 13.19 8.29
C MET A 1 -6.67 12.23 8.28
N TYR A 2 -6.64 11.22 9.14
CA TYR A 2 -7.76 10.33 9.48
C TYR A 2 -7.55 9.78 10.90
N LEU A 3 -8.54 9.95 11.79
CA LEU A 3 -8.45 9.57 13.21
C LEU A 3 -7.16 10.05 13.90
N GLY A 4 -6.76 11.29 13.65
CA GLY A 4 -5.54 11.88 14.21
C GLY A 4 -4.22 11.45 13.55
N ARG A 5 -4.25 10.55 12.57
CA ARG A 5 -3.07 10.06 11.84
C ARG A 5 -2.94 10.73 10.47
N HIS A 6 -1.73 11.04 10.03
CA HIS A 6 -1.49 11.47 8.66
C HIS A 6 -1.51 10.25 7.73
N ILE A 7 -2.18 10.37 6.58
CA ILE A 7 -2.19 9.30 5.57
C ILE A 7 -1.92 9.93 4.21
N GLU A 8 -0.96 9.36 3.49
CA GLU A 8 -0.54 9.80 2.17
C GLU A 8 -0.58 8.61 1.21
N GLY A 9 -0.76 8.89 -0.08
CA GLY A 9 -0.75 7.86 -1.12
C GLY A 9 -0.25 8.45 -2.43
N ARG A 10 0.71 7.79 -3.07
CA ARG A 10 1.24 8.18 -4.37
C ARG A 10 1.49 6.94 -5.25
N PRO A 11 1.28 7.03 -6.58
CA PRO A 11 1.84 6.04 -7.49
C PRO A 11 3.35 5.98 -7.25
N ALA A 12 3.91 4.77 -7.23
CA ALA A 12 5.36 4.61 -7.17
C ALA A 12 5.95 5.14 -8.48
N ASP A 13 6.96 5.99 -8.36
CA ASP A 13 7.81 6.38 -9.46
C ASP A 13 8.45 5.12 -10.06
N SER A 14 8.40 4.98 -11.38
CA SER A 14 8.90 3.81 -12.13
C SER A 14 10.44 3.71 -12.15
N GLY A 15 11.11 4.25 -11.13
CA GLY A 15 12.57 4.31 -11.03
C GLY A 15 13.08 4.14 -9.60
N HIS A 16 13.56 2.94 -9.30
CA HIS A 16 14.54 2.58 -8.27
C HIS A 16 14.27 3.00 -6.80
N GLY A 17 13.84 2.01 -6.00
CA GLY A 17 14.52 1.73 -4.73
C GLY A 17 13.66 1.76 -3.46
N GLY A 18 13.09 0.60 -3.10
CA GLY A 18 12.61 0.32 -1.74
C GLY A 18 11.50 -0.72 -1.68
N HIS A 19 11.85 -1.96 -1.30
CA HIS A 19 10.98 -3.11 -1.01
C HIS A 19 10.49 -3.95 -2.21
N ALA A 20 11.45 -4.54 -2.92
CA ALA A 20 11.22 -5.67 -3.82
C ALA A 20 10.91 -6.95 -3.03
N GLY A 21 9.65 -7.11 -2.62
CA GLY A 21 9.10 -8.34 -2.07
C GLY A 21 7.62 -8.41 -2.42
N HIS A 22 7.27 -9.24 -3.40
CA HIS A 22 5.95 -9.41 -4.04
C HIS A 22 5.67 -8.55 -5.29
N GLY A 23 6.48 -8.77 -6.32
CA GLY A 23 6.13 -8.46 -7.71
C GLY A 23 6.63 -9.56 -8.64
N ALA A 24 5.95 -10.70 -8.66
CA ALA A 24 6.17 -11.68 -9.72
C ALA A 24 5.68 -11.06 -11.04
N GLY A 25 6.63 -10.64 -11.87
CA GLY A 25 6.41 -10.28 -13.27
C GLY A 25 6.36 -8.77 -13.52
N GLY A 26 7.52 -8.16 -13.76
CA GLY A 26 7.60 -6.88 -14.44
C GLY A 26 6.99 -7.03 -15.84
N ARG A 27 5.73 -6.58 -15.99
CA ARG A 27 5.20 -6.27 -17.32
C ARG A 27 5.81 -4.93 -17.79
N PRO A 28 6.04 -4.76 -19.09
CA PRO A 28 6.46 -3.47 -19.63
C PRO A 28 5.44 -2.39 -19.23
N ALA A 29 5.96 -1.21 -18.89
CA ALA A 29 5.18 -0.06 -18.40
C ALA A 29 4.12 0.47 -19.40
N ASP A 30 4.03 -0.10 -20.60
CA ASP A 30 3.09 0.29 -21.64
C ASP A 30 1.86 -0.63 -21.80
N GLU A 31 1.75 -1.75 -21.06
CA GLU A 31 0.53 -2.58 -21.12
C GLU A 31 -0.62 -1.94 -20.31
N PRO A 32 -1.78 -1.66 -20.94
CA PRO A 32 -2.95 -1.17 -20.22
C PRO A 32 -3.46 -2.23 -19.24
N GLY A 33 -3.45 -1.92 -17.94
CA GLY A 33 -4.10 -2.73 -16.90
C GLY A 33 -3.20 -3.63 -16.04
N GLY A 34 -1.87 -3.44 -16.06
CA GLY A 34 -0.97 -4.07 -15.07
C GLY A 34 -1.14 -3.45 -13.66
N PRO A 35 -0.78 -4.19 -12.59
CA PRO A 35 -0.82 -3.64 -11.23
C PRO A 35 0.11 -2.44 -11.13
N VAL A 36 -0.42 -1.31 -10.66
CA VAL A 36 0.38 -0.12 -10.38
C VAL A 36 1.01 -0.29 -9.00
N GLU A 37 2.33 -0.19 -8.93
CA GLU A 37 3.00 -0.09 -7.64
C GLU A 37 2.58 1.24 -7.00
N PHE A 38 2.09 1.19 -5.76
CA PHE A 38 1.50 2.34 -5.09
C PHE A 38 2.03 2.40 -3.66
N LEU A 39 2.61 3.55 -3.30
CA LEU A 39 3.17 3.80 -1.98
C LEU A 39 2.11 4.45 -1.10
N VAL A 40 1.87 3.86 0.07
CA VAL A 40 0.98 4.42 1.10
C VAL A 40 1.81 4.66 2.35
N ARG A 41 1.61 5.81 2.99
CA ARG A 41 2.30 6.16 4.24
C ARG A 41 1.30 6.49 5.33
N VAL A 42 1.60 6.05 6.56
CA VAL A 42 0.87 6.41 7.78
C VAL A 42 1.83 7.12 8.71
N ASP A 43 1.57 8.41 8.95
CA ASP A 43 2.54 9.36 9.51
C ASP A 43 3.82 9.41 8.70
N ASP A 44 4.91 8.83 9.22
CA ASP A 44 6.24 8.85 8.62
C ASP A 44 6.67 7.48 8.08
N ASP A 45 5.88 6.42 8.31
CA ASP A 45 6.22 5.04 7.99
C ASP A 45 5.41 4.46 6.82
N ASP A 46 6.11 3.75 5.93
CA ASP A 46 5.52 3.14 4.74
C ASP A 46 4.63 1.93 5.12
N LEU A 47 3.37 2.00 4.72
CA LEU A 47 2.42 0.90 4.80
C LEU A 47 2.48 0.09 3.50
N HIS A 48 3.00 -1.13 3.58
CA HIS A 48 2.99 -2.04 2.45
C HIS A 48 1.54 -2.36 2.04
N VAL A 49 1.20 -2.04 0.79
CA VAL A 49 -0.09 -2.32 0.16
C VAL A 49 0.10 -3.10 -1.13
N MET A 50 -0.92 -3.88 -1.50
CA MET A 50 -0.91 -4.68 -2.71
C MET A 50 -2.25 -4.53 -3.43
N GLN A 51 -2.18 -4.36 -4.75
CA GLN A 51 -3.35 -4.41 -5.60
C GLN A 51 -3.59 -5.85 -6.04
N ASN A 52 -4.81 -6.34 -5.81
CA ASN A 52 -5.29 -7.61 -6.32
C ASN A 52 -5.59 -7.51 -7.83
N ALA A 53 -5.64 -8.65 -8.51
CA ALA A 53 -5.98 -8.72 -9.93
C ALA A 53 -7.40 -8.20 -10.25
N ASP A 54 -8.31 -8.20 -9.27
CA ASP A 54 -9.66 -7.63 -9.39
C ASP A 54 -9.71 -6.11 -9.13
N GLY A 55 -8.55 -5.47 -8.96
CA GLY A 55 -8.39 -4.05 -8.71
C GLY A 55 -8.62 -3.63 -7.25
N THR A 56 -9.00 -4.55 -6.36
CA THR A 56 -9.09 -4.27 -4.92
C THR A 56 -7.71 -4.19 -4.26
N TRP A 57 -7.66 -3.67 -3.05
CA TRP A 57 -6.44 -3.37 -2.31
C TRP A 57 -6.45 -4.05 -0.95
N ILE A 58 -5.29 -4.53 -0.54
CA ILE A 58 -5.01 -5.08 0.79
C ILE A 58 -3.76 -4.39 1.36
N SER A 59 -3.57 -4.45 2.67
CA SER A 59 -2.35 -4.00 3.35
C SER A 59 -1.71 -5.13 4.13
N VAL A 60 -0.46 -4.97 4.56
CA VAL A 60 0.19 -5.95 5.48
C VAL A 60 -0.55 -6.08 6.81
N VAL A 61 -1.22 -5.00 7.26
CA VAL A 61 -1.99 -4.98 8.51
C VAL A 61 -3.36 -5.67 8.34
N ASN A 62 -4.03 -5.48 7.19
CA ASN A 62 -5.32 -6.07 6.87
C ASN A 62 -5.22 -6.87 5.57
N HIS A 63 -4.50 -7.99 5.59
CA HIS A 63 -4.11 -8.72 4.38
C HIS A 63 -5.27 -9.50 3.72
N TYR A 64 -6.26 -9.92 4.50
CA TYR A 64 -7.35 -10.76 4.03
C TYR A 64 -8.66 -9.99 3.80
N GLU A 65 -8.68 -8.68 4.05
CA GLU A 65 -9.84 -7.83 3.82
C GLU A 65 -9.62 -6.93 2.60
N LYS A 66 -10.54 -6.98 1.64
CA LYS A 66 -10.43 -6.27 0.36
C LYS A 66 -11.06 -4.87 0.44
N TYR A 67 -10.33 -3.88 -0.04
CA TYR A 67 -10.80 -2.50 -0.14
C TYR A 67 -10.83 -1.99 -1.58
N ARG A 68 -11.80 -1.13 -1.91
CA ARG A 68 -11.94 -0.61 -3.29
C ARG A 68 -10.84 0.39 -3.71
N THR A 69 -10.11 0.95 -2.75
CA THR A 69 -9.09 1.99 -3.02
C THR A 69 -7.93 1.87 -2.04
N PRO A 70 -6.72 2.34 -2.39
CA PRO A 70 -5.58 2.34 -1.48
C PRO A 70 -5.84 3.22 -0.25
N ARG A 71 -6.57 4.34 -0.41
CA ARG A 71 -6.99 5.19 0.70
C ARG A 71 -7.91 4.47 1.70
N ALA A 72 -8.78 3.57 1.22
CA ALA A 72 -9.63 2.78 2.11
C ALA A 72 -8.81 1.74 2.88
N ALA A 73 -7.83 1.10 2.25
CA ALA A 73 -6.89 0.21 2.93
C ALA A 73 -6.06 0.96 4.00
N ALA A 74 -5.57 2.17 3.69
CA ALA A 74 -4.86 3.02 4.66
C ALA A 74 -5.73 3.36 5.88
N ARG A 75 -6.99 3.72 5.65
CA ARG A 75 -7.96 3.99 6.74
C ARG A 75 -8.25 2.76 7.58
N ALA A 76 -8.29 1.58 6.97
CA ALA A 76 -8.46 0.33 7.71
C ALA A 76 -7.25 0.03 8.59
N ALA A 77 -6.03 0.17 8.06
CA ALA A 77 -4.81 0.02 8.85
C ALA A 77 -4.77 0.99 10.03
N VAL A 78 -5.16 2.26 9.84
CA VAL A 78 -5.26 3.22 10.97
C VAL A 78 -6.25 2.77 12.04
N ARG A 79 -7.38 2.17 11.66
CA ARG A 79 -8.32 1.61 12.66
C ARG A 79 -7.69 0.44 13.40
N GLU A 80 -7.08 -0.49 12.68
CA GLU A 80 -6.47 -1.70 13.24
C GLU A 80 -5.31 -1.40 14.19
N LEU A 81 -4.51 -0.38 13.89
CA LEU A 81 -3.38 0.03 14.72
C LEU A 81 -3.80 0.56 16.11
N HIS A 82 -5.04 1.00 16.28
CA HIS A 82 -5.55 1.56 17.55
C HIS A 82 -4.62 2.62 18.20
N GLY A 83 -3.94 3.42 17.38
CA GLY A 83 -2.98 4.45 17.83
C GLY A 83 -1.53 3.99 17.96
N ALA A 84 -1.22 2.71 17.74
CA ALA A 84 0.16 2.23 17.66
C ALA A 84 0.91 2.83 16.45
N SER A 85 2.22 3.00 16.62
CA SER A 85 3.12 3.34 15.51
C SER A 85 3.22 2.16 14.55
N LEU A 86 3.17 2.47 13.26
CA LEU A 86 3.54 1.49 12.24
C LEU A 86 5.06 1.30 12.30
N VAL A 87 5.54 0.10 12.03
CA VAL A 87 6.98 -0.18 11.95
C VAL A 87 7.34 -0.60 10.53
N PRO A 88 8.52 -0.19 10.02
CA PRO A 88 8.99 -0.62 8.70
C PRO A 88 9.09 -2.14 8.61
N VAL A 89 8.60 -2.71 7.51
CA VAL A 89 8.81 -4.13 7.21
C VAL A 89 10.19 -4.28 6.60
N THR A 90 11.16 -4.72 7.42
CA THR A 90 12.47 -5.16 6.93
C THR A 90 12.38 -6.62 6.52
N VAL A 91 12.69 -6.89 5.26
CA VAL A 91 12.89 -8.26 4.72
C VAL A 91 14.37 -8.52 4.50
#